data_AF-A0ABD2L0A5-F1
#
_entry.id   AF-A0ABD2L0A5-F1
#
_cell.length_a   1.000
_cell.length_b   1.000
_cell.length_c   1.000
_cell.angle_alpha   90.00
_cell.angle_beta   90.00
_cell.angle_gamma   90.00
#
_symmetry.space_group_name_H-M   'P 1'
#
loop_
_entity.id
_entity.type
_entity.pdbx_description
1 polymer ?
#
loop_
_entity_poly.entity_id
_entity_poly.type
_entity_poly.pdbx_seq_one_letter_code
_entity_poly.pdbx_strand_id
1 'polypeptide(L)'
;MLIYACVLNQLDIALTVAASLSVQSPFTNRSFRDSDCIHGRQHLLSDMGCPFTLIRVYREWLRVRHEGVEDTRRWTRRLGIEEARLYEITKLRRQFREILEQNELVPRREEREWAALSFARAATAGGREAQAVRAEEAGRARGQTDKSVARGTTL
;
A
#
# COMPACT_ATOMS: atom_id res chain seq x y z
N MET A 1 -10.84 2.85 18.66
CA MET A 1 -10.36 3.28 17.32
C MET A 1 -11.43 3.14 16.24
N LEU A 2 -12.05 1.96 16.07
CA LEU A 2 -13.03 1.72 15.00
C LEU A 2 -14.30 2.57 15.09
N ILE A 3 -14.84 2.78 16.29
CA ILE A 3 -16.02 3.66 16.49
C ILE A 3 -15.76 5.08 15.99
N TYR A 4 -14.61 5.65 16.33
CA TYR A 4 -14.21 6.97 15.81
C TYR A 4 -14.07 6.97 14.28
N ALA A 5 -13.61 5.87 13.68
CA ALA A 5 -13.50 5.77 12.23
C ALA A 5 -14.86 5.72 11.52
N CYS A 6 -15.91 5.20 12.16
CA CYS A 6 -17.28 5.27 11.66
C CYS A 6 -17.75 6.73 11.62
N VAL A 7 -17.50 7.49 12.69
CA VAL A 7 -17.85 8.93 12.76
C VAL A 7 -17.10 9.74 11.71
N LEU A 8 -15.82 9.43 11.46
CA LEU A 8 -14.96 10.15 10.51
C LEU A 8 -15.06 9.63 9.06
N ASN A 9 -15.87 8.60 8.81
CA ASN A 9 -15.98 7.93 7.51
C ASN A 9 -14.63 7.45 6.92
N GLN A 10 -13.69 7.03 7.78
CA GLN A 10 -12.35 6.52 7.40
C GLN A 10 -12.19 5.03 7.72
N LEU A 11 -13.23 4.26 7.45
CA LEU A 11 -13.36 2.89 7.93
C LEU A 11 -12.29 1.95 7.37
N ASP A 12 -12.00 1.98 6.06
CA ASP A 12 -11.10 0.99 5.45
C ASP A 12 -9.65 1.11 5.94
N ILE A 13 -9.18 2.34 6.17
CA ILE A 13 -7.84 2.58 6.71
C ILE A 13 -7.82 2.15 8.18
N ALA A 14 -8.85 2.51 8.94
CA ALA A 14 -8.95 2.14 10.35
C ALA A 14 -9.06 0.62 10.56
N LEU A 15 -9.79 -0.10 9.70
CA LEU A 15 -9.83 -1.57 9.73
C LEU A 15 -8.43 -2.16 9.50
N THR A 16 -7.68 -1.59 8.56
CA THR A 16 -6.28 -2.01 8.29
C THR A 16 -5.40 -1.82 9.52
N VAL A 17 -5.42 -0.61 10.08
CA VAL A 17 -4.58 -0.25 11.23
C VAL A 17 -4.96 -1.07 12.45
N ALA A 18 -6.26 -1.15 12.78
CA ALA A 18 -6.74 -1.94 13.91
C ALA A 18 -6.34 -3.41 13.76
N ALA A 19 -6.59 -4.03 12.60
CA ALA A 19 -6.21 -5.41 12.35
C ALA A 19 -4.69 -5.62 12.44
N SER A 20 -3.89 -4.70 11.88
CA SER A 20 -2.43 -4.79 11.92
C SER A 20 -1.85 -4.65 13.33
N LEU A 21 -2.49 -3.88 14.20
CA LEU A 21 -2.09 -3.73 15.61
C LEU A 21 -2.59 -4.87 16.50
N SER A 22 -3.63 -5.61 16.06
CA SER A 22 -4.14 -6.79 16.75
C SER A 22 -3.38 -8.08 16.42
N VAL A 23 -2.57 -8.08 15.36
CA VAL A 23 -1.70 -9.20 14.99
C VAL A 23 -0.29 -8.93 15.49
N GLN A 24 0.47 -9.99 15.78
CA GLN A 24 1.91 -9.87 15.99
C GLN A 24 2.59 -9.25 14.75
N SER A 25 3.68 -8.53 14.95
CA SER A 25 4.40 -7.87 13.85
C SER A 25 4.62 -8.81 12.66
N PRO A 26 4.29 -8.40 11.42
CA PRO A 26 4.46 -9.23 10.23
C PRO A 26 5.94 -9.37 9.83
N PHE A 27 6.84 -8.61 10.46
CA PHE A 27 8.27 -8.67 10.18
C PHE A 27 8.93 -9.78 10.99
N THR A 28 9.61 -10.69 10.29
CA THR A 28 10.38 -11.77 10.91
C THR A 28 11.70 -11.26 11.50
N ASN A 29 12.32 -12.06 12.37
CA ASN A 29 13.66 -11.75 12.91
C ASN A 29 14.71 -11.51 11.80
N ARG A 30 14.62 -12.27 10.70
CA ARG A 30 15.48 -12.11 9.52
C ARG A 30 15.37 -10.70 8.92
N SER A 31 14.17 -10.12 8.92
CA SER A 31 13.92 -8.76 8.43
C SER A 31 14.79 -7.70 9.12
N PHE A 32 15.27 -7.97 10.35
CA PHE A 32 16.11 -7.04 11.13
C PHE A 32 17.61 -7.38 11.12
N ARG A 33 18.01 -8.56 10.62
CA ARG A 33 19.40 -9.04 10.69
C ARG A 33 20.03 -9.20 9.32
N ASP A 34 19.24 -9.49 8.31
CA ASP A 34 19.70 -9.70 6.94
C ASP A 34 19.73 -8.38 6.17
N SER A 35 20.91 -8.01 5.66
CA SER A 35 21.13 -6.78 4.90
C SER A 35 20.22 -6.71 3.66
N ASP A 36 20.00 -7.84 2.99
CA ASP A 36 19.16 -7.89 1.78
C ASP A 36 17.69 -7.60 2.11
N CYS A 37 17.19 -8.14 3.22
CA CYS A 37 15.83 -7.88 3.68
C CYS A 37 15.68 -6.44 4.20
N ILE A 38 16.68 -5.92 4.92
CA ILE A 38 16.69 -4.54 5.42
C ILE A 38 16.63 -3.57 4.25
N HIS A 39 17.48 -3.75 3.23
CA HIS A 39 17.50 -2.91 2.03
C HIS A 39 16.21 -3.05 1.24
N GLY A 40 15.76 -4.29 1.03
CA GLY A 40 14.54 -4.61 0.29
C GLY A 40 13.29 -3.94 0.88
N ARG A 41 13.16 -3.85 2.20
CA ARG A 41 11.96 -3.26 2.85
C ARG A 41 12.00 -1.75 3.04
N GLN A 42 13.10 -1.05 2.73
CA GLN A 42 13.23 0.39 2.99
C GLN A 42 12.09 1.20 2.36
N HIS A 43 11.69 0.86 1.13
CA HIS A 43 10.59 1.51 0.42
C HIS A 43 9.20 1.34 1.09
N LEU A 44 9.07 0.40 2.03
CA LEU A 44 7.84 0.13 2.77
C LEU A 44 7.79 0.84 4.13
N LEU A 45 8.92 1.36 4.60
CA LEU A 45 8.99 2.07 5.87
C LEU A 45 8.41 3.48 5.71
N SER A 46 7.71 3.94 6.74
CA SER A 46 7.16 5.29 6.83
C SER A 46 7.79 6.04 7.98
N ASP A 47 8.19 7.29 7.73
CA ASP A 47 8.75 8.18 8.75
C ASP A 47 7.70 8.56 9.81
N MET A 48 6.41 8.41 9.49
CA MET A 48 5.29 8.63 10.41
C MET A 48 5.11 7.49 11.43
N GLY A 49 5.92 6.43 11.34
CA GLY A 49 5.97 5.34 12.32
C GLY A 49 5.28 4.04 11.90
N CYS A 50 5.28 3.08 12.84
CA CYS A 50 4.91 1.69 12.58
C CYS A 50 3.51 1.48 11.99
N PRO A 51 2.43 2.15 12.45
CA PRO A 51 1.09 1.94 11.87
C PRO A 51 1.02 2.28 10.38
N PHE A 52 1.71 3.34 9.95
CA PHE A 52 1.76 3.74 8.54
C PHE A 52 2.60 2.78 7.70
N THR A 53 3.70 2.28 8.25
CA THR A 53 4.47 1.18 7.64
C THR A 53 3.60 -0.06 7.44
N LEU A 54 2.80 -0.46 8.43
CA LEU A 54 1.92 -1.63 8.33
C LEU A 54 0.82 -1.44 7.27
N ILE A 55 0.23 -0.24 7.17
CA ILE A 55 -0.69 0.10 6.08
C ILE A 55 0.00 -0.06 4.71
N ARG A 56 1.21 0.48 4.56
CA ARG A 56 1.96 0.45 3.29
C ARG A 56 2.30 -0.99 2.90
N VAL A 57 2.79 -1.80 3.84
CA VAL A 57 3.05 -3.24 3.65
C VAL A 57 1.80 -3.97 3.19
N TYR A 58 0.69 -3.81 3.90
CA TYR A 58 -0.56 -4.50 3.56
C TYR A 58 -1.08 -4.08 2.19
N ARG A 59 -1.00 -2.78 1.86
CA ARG A 59 -1.42 -2.25 0.56
C ARG A 59 -0.57 -2.80 -0.58
N GLU A 60 0.75 -2.84 -0.42
CA GLU A 60 1.65 -3.34 -1.46
C GLU A 60 1.47 -4.84 -1.68
N TRP A 61 1.26 -5.60 -0.60
CA TRP A 61 0.95 -7.02 -0.71
C TRP A 61 -0.34 -7.29 -1.51
N LEU A 62 -1.40 -6.50 -1.27
CA LEU A 62 -2.65 -6.60 -2.06
C LEU A 62 -2.43 -6.25 -3.53
N ARG A 63 -1.59 -5.24 -3.81
CA ARG A 63 -1.23 -4.84 -5.17
C ARG A 63 -0.52 -5.97 -5.90
N VAL A 64 0.53 -6.53 -5.32
CA VAL A 64 1.28 -7.68 -5.89
C VAL A 64 0.33 -8.86 -6.16
N ARG A 65 -0.57 -9.14 -5.22
CA ARG A 65 -1.57 -10.21 -5.35
C ARG A 65 -2.55 -9.99 -6.51
N HIS A 66 -2.94 -8.74 -6.76
CA HIS A 66 -3.91 -8.40 -7.79
C HIS A 66 -3.28 -8.27 -9.18
N GLU A 67 -2.14 -7.59 -9.28
CA GLU A 67 -1.45 -7.37 -10.55
C GLU A 67 -0.79 -8.66 -11.07
N GLY A 68 -0.47 -9.62 -10.18
CA GLY A 68 0.11 -10.91 -10.55
C GLY A 68 1.51 -10.80 -11.15
N VAL A 69 2.16 -9.63 -11.03
CA VAL A 69 3.49 -9.33 -11.59
C VAL A 69 4.56 -10.20 -10.93
N GLU A 70 4.37 -10.57 -9.66
CA GLU A 70 5.22 -11.54 -8.96
C GLU A 70 4.43 -12.39 -7.95
N ASP A 71 5.00 -13.54 -7.59
CA ASP A 71 4.47 -14.40 -6.54
C ASP A 71 4.57 -13.69 -5.16
N THR A 72 3.44 -13.58 -4.46
CA THR A 72 3.36 -12.95 -3.12
C THR A 72 4.27 -13.63 -2.10
N ARG A 73 4.51 -14.94 -2.21
CA ARG A 73 5.45 -15.68 -1.36
C ARG A 73 6.90 -15.28 -1.63
N ARG A 74 7.24 -15.03 -2.90
CA ARG A 74 8.58 -14.58 -3.27
C ARG A 74 8.80 -13.14 -2.78
N TRP A 75 7.81 -12.27 -2.96
CA TRP A 75 7.82 -10.89 -2.47
C TRP A 75 8.00 -10.83 -0.95
N THR A 76 7.15 -11.53 -0.20
CA THR A 76 7.22 -11.57 1.28
C THR A 76 8.56 -12.13 1.77
N ARG A 77 9.07 -13.22 1.17
CA ARG A 77 10.36 -13.80 1.54
C ARG A 77 11.53 -12.84 1.32
N ARG A 78 11.54 -12.07 0.22
CA ARG A 78 12.57 -11.07 -0.08
C ARG A 78 12.63 -9.97 0.98
N LEU A 79 11.47 -9.59 1.52
CA LEU A 79 11.32 -8.51 2.51
C LEU A 79 11.45 -8.99 3.97
N GLY A 80 11.54 -10.30 4.19
CA GLY A 80 11.51 -10.89 5.53
C GLY A 80 10.15 -10.75 6.20
N ILE A 81 9.07 -10.76 5.43
CA ILE A 81 7.69 -10.64 5.92
C ILE A 81 7.05 -12.03 5.97
N GLU A 82 6.30 -12.29 7.03
CA GLU A 82 5.52 -13.53 7.17
C GLU A 82 4.15 -13.36 6.50
N GLU A 83 3.94 -14.06 5.38
CA GLU A 83 2.70 -13.94 4.60
C GLU A 83 1.45 -14.37 5.40
N ALA A 84 1.59 -15.35 6.30
CA ALA A 84 0.51 -15.79 7.18
C ALA A 84 -0.10 -14.63 7.99
N ARG A 85 0.73 -13.69 8.46
CA ARG A 85 0.27 -12.51 9.22
C ARG A 85 -0.57 -11.55 8.37
N LEU A 86 -0.28 -11.44 7.07
CA LEU A 86 -1.06 -10.61 6.15
C LEU A 86 -2.44 -11.23 5.88
N TYR A 87 -2.52 -12.57 5.83
CA TYR A 87 -3.79 -13.28 5.79
C TYR A 87 -4.59 -13.11 7.10
N GLU A 88 -3.92 -13.19 8.27
CA GLU A 88 -4.55 -12.91 9.57
C GLU A 88 -5.13 -11.50 9.62
N ILE A 89 -4.38 -10.49 9.16
CA ILE A 89 -4.88 -9.10 9.04
C ILE A 89 -6.12 -9.04 8.15
N THR A 90 -6.12 -9.74 7.01
CA THR A 90 -7.28 -9.77 6.10
C THR A 90 -8.51 -10.38 6.78
N LYS A 91 -8.32 -11.47 7.53
CA LYS A 91 -9.38 -12.11 8.30
C LYS A 91 -9.95 -11.18 9.37
N LEU A 92 -9.09 -10.54 10.16
CA LEU A 92 -9.50 -9.61 11.22
C LEU A 92 -10.21 -8.38 10.66
N ARG A 93 -9.77 -7.84 9.52
CA ARG A 93 -10.49 -6.74 8.84
C ARG A 93 -11.93 -7.12 8.54
N ARG A 94 -12.16 -8.36 8.06
CA ARG A 94 -13.51 -8.86 7.78
C ARG A 94 -14.32 -8.99 9.07
N GLN A 95 -13.75 -9.61 10.11
CA GLN A 95 -14.41 -9.79 11.40
C GLN A 95 -14.77 -8.45 12.07
N PHE A 96 -13.86 -7.49 12.04
CA PHE A 96 -14.13 -6.15 12.57
C PHE A 96 -15.23 -5.43 11.80
N ARG A 97 -15.26 -5.57 10.47
CA ARG A 97 -16.36 -5.03 9.67
C ARG A 97 -17.69 -5.72 10.00
N GLU A 98 -17.72 -7.05 10.06
CA GLU A 98 -18.91 -7.83 10.42
C GLU A 98 -19.50 -7.38 11.76
N ILE A 99 -18.66 -7.16 12.78
CA ILE A 99 -19.10 -6.65 14.09
C ILE A 99 -19.73 -5.26 13.95
N LEU A 100 -19.13 -4.35 13.17
CA LEU A 100 -19.68 -3.00 12.98
C LEU A 100 -21.01 -3.02 12.22
N GLU A 101 -21.15 -3.92 11.25
CA GLU A 101 -22.39 -4.12 10.49
C GLU A 101 -23.51 -4.71 11.36
N GLN A 102 -23.18 -5.69 12.21
CA GLN A 102 -24.12 -6.31 13.16
C GLN A 102 -24.68 -5.31 14.19
N ASN A 103 -23.93 -4.26 14.49
CA ASN A 103 -24.34 -3.21 15.42
C ASN A 103 -24.89 -1.96 14.71
N GLU A 104 -25.18 -2.06 13.39
CA GLU A 104 -25.75 -0.97 12.58
C GLU A 104 -24.90 0.32 12.57
N LEU A 105 -23.62 0.22 12.91
CA LEU A 105 -22.70 1.36 12.93
C LEU A 105 -22.21 1.73 11.53
N VAL A 106 -22.29 0.79 10.59
CA VAL A 106 -21.89 0.96 9.20
C VAL A 106 -22.87 0.21 8.30
N PRO A 107 -23.15 0.71 7.08
CA PRO A 107 -23.98 -0.02 6.12
C PRO A 107 -23.36 -1.38 5.80
N ARG A 108 -24.22 -2.39 5.65
CA ARG A 108 -23.81 -3.73 5.21
C ARG A 108 -23.23 -3.62 3.80
N ARG A 109 -21.98 -4.04 3.61
CA ARG A 109 -21.36 -4.11 2.29
C ARG A 109 -21.82 -5.37 1.54
N GLU A 110 -22.10 -5.25 0.25
CA GLU A 110 -22.06 -6.41 -0.64
C GLU A 110 -20.61 -6.87 -0.81
N GLU A 111 -20.36 -8.17 -0.67
CA GLU A 111 -19.01 -8.78 -0.68
C GLU A 111 -18.20 -8.47 -1.97
N ARG A 112 -18.91 -8.17 -3.07
CA ARG A 112 -18.35 -7.74 -4.36
C ARG A 112 -17.64 -6.39 -4.28
N GLU A 113 -18.11 -5.48 -3.44
CA GLU A 113 -17.52 -4.15 -3.34
C GLU A 113 -16.23 -4.15 -2.51
N TRP A 114 -16.07 -5.10 -1.58
CA TRP A 114 -14.84 -5.25 -0.80
C TRP A 114 -13.66 -5.68 -1.69
N ALA A 115 -13.92 -6.63 -2.60
CA ALA A 115 -13.02 -6.93 -3.70
C ALA A 115 -12.74 -5.64 -4.50
N ALA A 116 -13.78 -4.99 -5.04
CA ALA A 116 -13.63 -3.81 -5.87
C ALA A 116 -12.85 -2.64 -5.22
N LEU A 117 -12.96 -2.39 -3.92
CA LEU A 117 -12.25 -1.28 -3.25
C LEU A 117 -10.84 -1.60 -2.80
N SER A 118 -10.56 -2.87 -2.51
CA SER A 118 -9.19 -3.38 -2.40
C SER A 118 -8.44 -3.13 -3.72
N PHE A 119 -9.16 -3.24 -4.85
CA PHE A 119 -8.63 -3.14 -6.20
C PHE A 119 -8.66 -1.71 -6.80
N ALA A 120 -9.68 -0.90 -6.53
CA ALA A 120 -9.85 0.44 -7.11
C ALA A 120 -8.88 1.48 -6.51
N ARG A 121 -8.46 1.30 -5.25
CA ARG A 121 -7.39 2.13 -4.65
C ARG A 121 -6.02 1.87 -5.28
N ALA A 122 -5.78 0.68 -5.85
CA ALA A 122 -4.57 0.41 -6.62
C ALA A 122 -4.61 1.10 -8.00
N ALA A 123 -5.75 1.07 -8.69
CA ALA A 123 -5.92 1.73 -9.98
C ALA A 123 -5.76 3.27 -9.90
N THR A 124 -6.28 3.89 -8.84
CA THR A 124 -6.19 5.34 -8.63
C THR A 124 -4.82 5.80 -8.15
N ALA A 125 -4.07 4.95 -7.45
CA ALA A 125 -2.67 5.23 -7.05
C ALA A 125 -1.71 5.12 -8.26
N GLY A 126 -1.87 4.08 -9.09
CA GLY A 126 -1.08 3.91 -10.31
C GLY A 126 -1.29 5.03 -11.33
N GLY A 127 -2.51 5.60 -11.39
CA GLY A 127 -2.80 6.75 -12.25
C GLY A 127 -2.08 8.04 -11.85
N ARG A 128 -1.87 8.27 -10.54
CA ARG A 128 -1.17 9.47 -10.04
C ARG A 128 0.35 9.37 -10.19
N GLU A 129 0.93 8.20 -9.95
CA GLU A 129 2.37 7.99 -10.18
C GLU A 129 2.71 8.01 -11.68
N ALA A 130 1.87 7.42 -12.55
CA ALA A 130 2.06 7.50 -13.99
C ALA A 130 1.91 8.93 -14.55
N GLN A 131 1.00 9.75 -14.00
CA GLN A 131 0.88 11.16 -14.38
C GLN A 131 2.05 12.01 -13.88
N ALA A 132 2.60 11.72 -12.69
CA ALA A 132 3.77 12.42 -12.17
C ALA A 132 5.03 12.12 -13.00
N VAL A 133 5.25 10.84 -13.35
CA VAL A 133 6.38 10.42 -14.22
C VAL A 133 6.25 11.02 -15.62
N ARG A 134 5.06 11.01 -16.23
CA ARG A 134 4.82 11.67 -17.53
C ARG A 134 5.01 13.19 -17.49
N ALA A 135 4.68 13.84 -16.37
CA ALA A 135 4.90 15.27 -16.19
C ALA A 135 6.40 15.61 -16.05
N GLU A 136 7.18 14.77 -15.36
CA GLU A 136 8.65 14.90 -15.28
C GLU A 136 9.33 14.63 -16.63
N GLU A 137 8.92 13.60 -17.37
CA GLU A 137 9.45 13.29 -18.71
C GLU A 137 9.13 14.40 -19.72
N ALA A 138 7.91 14.96 -19.68
CA ALA A 138 7.53 16.09 -20.53
C ALA A 138 8.29 17.38 -20.18
N GLY A 139 8.67 17.59 -18.91
CA GLY A 139 9.53 18.69 -18.48
C GLY A 139 10.97 18.53 -18.97
N ARG A 140 11.51 17.30 -18.91
CA ARG A 140 12.87 16.98 -19.37
C ARG A 140 13.04 17.13 -20.88
N ALA A 141 12.03 16.78 -21.67
CA ALA A 141 12.02 16.96 -23.12
C ALA A 141 12.07 18.44 -23.53
N ARG A 142 11.34 19.33 -22.83
CA ARG A 142 11.35 20.78 -23.09
C ARG A 142 12.67 21.45 -22.70
N GLY A 143 13.34 20.99 -21.65
CA GLY A 143 14.67 21.49 -21.27
C GLY A 143 15.79 21.08 -22.23
N GLN A 144 15.59 20.03 -23.02
CA GLN A 144 16.59 19.52 -23.96
C GLN A 144 16.48 20.17 -25.35
N THR A 145 15.28 20.60 -25.75
CA THR A 145 15.07 21.43 -26.96
C THR A 145 15.68 22.82 -26.80
N ASP A 146 15.60 23.42 -25.61
CA ASP A 146 16.12 24.78 -25.35
C ASP A 146 17.66 24.84 -25.34
N LYS A 147 18.32 23.77 -24.85
CA LYS A 147 19.79 23.62 -24.92
C LYS A 147 20.32 23.34 -26.33
N SER A 148 19.48 22.85 -27.24
CA SER A 148 19.85 22.60 -28.64
C SER A 148 19.84 23.90 -29.46
N VAL A 149 18.85 24.77 -29.22
CA VAL A 149 18.74 26.08 -29.91
C VAL A 149 19.88 27.02 -29.49
N ALA A 150 20.32 26.99 -28.23
CA ALA A 150 21.43 27.81 -27.75
C ALA A 150 22.82 27.42 -28.30
N ARG A 151 22.98 26.24 -28.93
CA ARG A 151 24.26 25.79 -29.51
C ARG A 151 24.37 26.02 -31.03
N GLY A 152 23.33 26.53 -31.68
CA GLY A 152 23.28 26.74 -33.12
C GLY A 152 23.62 28.17 -33.61
N THR A 153 24.00 29.09 -32.71
CA THR A 153 24.26 30.50 -33.07
C THR A 153 25.66 30.91 -32.64
N THR A 154 26.68 30.26 -33.19
CA THR A 154 28.02 30.84 -33.25
C THR A 154 28.75 30.27 -34.46
N LEU A 155 28.62 30.98 -35.59
CA LEU A 155 29.60 31.27 -36.65
C LEU A 155 28.86 31.61 -37.95
#